data_AF-A0A5N8WR66-F1
#
_entry.id   AF-A0A5N8WR66-F1
#
_cell.length_a   1.000
_cell.length_b   1.000
_cell.length_c   1.000
_cell.angle_alpha   90.00
_cell.angle_beta   90.00
_cell.angle_gamma   90.00
#
_symmetry.space_group_name_H-M   'P 1'
#
loop_
_entity.id
_entity.type
_entity.pdbx_description
1 polymer ?
#
loop_
_entity_poly.entity_id
_entity_poly.type
_entity_poly.pdbx_seq_one_letter_code
_entity_poly.pdbx_strand_id
1 'polypeptide(L)' 'MQECHRCGGRVESDPEHVGVERCMACWEVAALPAERPCPGYRPTLNSALRTLESFRVLHR' A
#
# COMPACT_ATOMS: atom_id res chain seq x y z
N MET A 1 14.92 8.83 -4.11
CA MET A 1 15.56 7.68 -3.43
C MET A 1 14.68 7.36 -2.23
N GLN A 2 14.18 6.12 -2.12
CA GLN A 2 13.46 5.68 -0.92
C GLN A 2 14.47 5.17 0.12
N GLU A 3 14.17 5.43 1.39
CA GLU A 3 14.94 4.94 2.53
C GLU A 3 14.26 3.71 3.13
N CYS A 4 15.07 2.77 3.61
CA CYS A 4 14.58 1.53 4.19
C CYS A 4 13.88 1.86 5.51
N HIS A 5 12.60 1.53 5.62
CA HIS A 5 11.81 1.74 6.83
C HIS A 5 12.39 1.06 8.09
N ARG A 6 13.25 0.03 7.91
CA ARG A 6 13.83 -0.75 9.01
C ARG A 6 15.15 -0.20 9.53
N CYS A 7 16.03 0.28 8.64
CA CYS A 7 17.39 0.68 9.01
C CYS A 7 17.81 2.07 8.54
N GLY A 8 16.95 2.80 7.82
CA GLY A 8 17.28 4.09 7.20
C GLY A 8 18.29 3.98 6.05
N GLY A 9 18.74 2.78 5.70
CA GLY A 9 19.66 2.53 4.60
C GLY A 9 19.02 2.80 3.23
N ARG A 10 19.86 2.90 2.20
CA ARG A 10 19.38 3.09 0.83
C ARG A 10 18.67 1.83 0.33
N VAL A 11 17.59 2.04 -0.40
CA VAL A 11 16.84 1.00 -1.10
C VAL A 11 17.14 1.07 -2.59
N GLU A 12 17.33 -0.09 -3.22
CA GLU A 12 17.63 -0.27 -4.64
C GLU A 12 16.62 -1.23 -5.28
N SER A 13 16.28 -1.01 -6.54
CA SER A 13 15.37 -1.90 -7.27
C SER A 13 16.04 -3.23 -7.57
N ASP A 14 15.28 -4.31 -7.46
CA ASP A 14 15.75 -5.65 -7.77
C ASP A 14 15.87 -5.86 -9.29
N PRO A 15 17.06 -6.16 -9.84
CA PRO A 15 17.24 -6.42 -11.27
C PRO A 15 16.55 -7.70 -11.76
N GLU A 16 16.30 -8.68 -10.90
CA GLU A 16 15.69 -9.96 -11.26
C GLU A 16 14.16 -9.90 -11.14
N HIS A 17 13.63 -9.04 -10.26
CA HIS A 17 12.21 -8.97 -9.94
C HIS A 17 11.63 -7.56 -10.10
N VAL A 18 10.84 -7.36 -11.16
CA VAL A 18 10.17 -6.08 -11.42
C VAL A 18 9.21 -5.73 -10.29
N GLY A 19 9.33 -4.52 -9.75
CA GLY A 19 8.48 -4.03 -8.67
C GLY A 19 8.92 -4.50 -7.28
N VAL A 20 10.12 -5.07 -7.14
CA VAL A 20 10.71 -5.39 -5.86
C VAL A 20 11.83 -4.40 -5.56
N GLU A 21 11.87 -3.93 -4.32
CA GLU A 21 12.88 -3.04 -3.78
C GLU A 21 13.61 -3.75 -2.63
N ARG A 22 14.94 -3.69 -2.63
CA ARG A 22 15.80 -4.33 -1.63
C ARG A 22 16.71 -3.31 -0.95
N CYS A 23 16.87 -3.43 0.36
CA CYS A 23 17.87 -2.67 1.10
C CYS A 23 19.18 -3.44 1.16
N MET A 24 20.26 -2.88 0.61
CA MET A 24 21.58 -3.54 0.61
C MET A 24 22.28 -3.53 1.97
N ALA A 25 21.78 -2.75 2.95
CA ALA A 25 22.35 -2.66 4.29
C ALA A 25 21.80 -3.74 5.24
N CYS A 26 20.49 -4.00 5.21
CA CYS A 26 19.82 -4.94 6.10
C CYS A 26 19.17 -6.13 5.38
N TRP A 27 19.29 -6.19 4.06
CA TRP A 27 18.70 -7.22 3.19
C TRP A 27 17.17 -7.33 3.28
N GLU A 28 16.50 -6.29 3.79
CA GLU A 28 15.04 -6.20 3.77
C GLU A 28 14.54 -6.07 2.34
N VAL A 29 13.52 -6.85 2.00
CA VAL A 29 12.91 -6.88 0.67
C VAL A 29 11.46 -6.41 0.79
N ALA A 30 11.11 -5.37 0.05
CA ALA A 30 9.75 -4.87 -0.07
C ALA A 30 9.28 -5.11 -1.50
N ALA A 31 8.19 -5.88 -1.66
CA ALA A 31 7.46 -5.85 -2.92
C ALA A 31 6.67 -4.54 -2.96
N LEU A 32 6.92 -3.68 -3.95
CA LEU A 32 6.00 -2.59 -4.24
C LEU A 32 4.64 -3.22 -4.50
N PRO A 33 3.55 -2.66 -3.93
CA PRO A 33 2.23 -3.16 -4.23
C PRO A 33 2.03 -3.00 -5.73
N ALA A 34 2.11 -4.12 -6.47
CA ALA A 34 1.59 -4.18 -7.81
C ALA A 34 0.15 -3.66 -7.68
N GLU A 35 -0.20 -2.61 -8.42
CA GLU A 35 -1.58 -2.15 -8.52
C GLU A 35 -2.41 -3.30 -9.09
N ARG A 36 -2.81 -4.23 -8.22
CA ARG A 36 -3.81 -5.22 -8.53
C ARG A 36 -5.09 -4.41 -8.57
N PRO A 37 -5.80 -4.34 -9.72
CA PRO A 37 -7.17 -3.87 -9.69
C PRO A 37 -7.90 -4.80 -8.74
N CYS A 38 -8.14 -4.35 -7.50
CA CYS A 38 -8.87 -5.13 -6.54
C CYS A 38 -10.26 -5.31 -7.17
N PRO A 39 -10.69 -6.54 -7.50
CA PRO A 39 -11.92 -6.76 -8.27
C PRO A 39 -13.16 -6.25 -7.51
N GLY A 40 -13.03 -5.94 -6.21
CA GLY A 40 -14.02 -5.28 -5.38
C GLY A 40 -13.82 -3.78 -5.14
N TYR A 41 -12.75 -3.14 -5.65
CA TYR A 41 -12.52 -1.70 -5.50
C TYR A 41 -13.44 -0.93 -6.43
N ARG A 42 -14.65 -0.68 -5.93
CA ARG A 42 -15.65 0.19 -6.55
C ARG A 42 -15.68 1.50 -5.77
N PRO A 43 -14.90 2.52 -6.15
CA PRO A 43 -14.84 3.79 -5.42
C PRO A 43 -16.21 4.47 -5.29
N THR A 44 -17.14 4.18 -6.20
CA THR A 44 -18.56 4.58 -6.09
C THR A 44 -19.26 4.03 -4.84
N LEU A 45 -18.98 2.79 -4.42
CA LEU A 45 -19.59 2.20 -3.21
C LEU A 45 -19.04 2.79 -1.91
N ASN A 46 -17.82 3.35 -1.93
CA ASN A 46 -17.26 4.03 -0.74
C ASN A 46 -18.09 5.25 -0.33
N SER A 47 -18.69 5.97 -1.29
CA SER A 47 -19.58 7.10 -0.98
C SER A 47 -20.86 6.65 -0.25
N ALA A 48 -21.45 5.54 -0.70
CA ALA A 48 -22.64 4.95 -0.08
C ALA A 48 -22.34 4.40 1.32
N LEU A 49 -21.19 3.73 1.51
CA LEU A 49 -20.78 3.22 2.82
C LEU A 49 -20.49 4.34 3.83
N ARG A 50 -19.82 5.42 3.41
CA ARG A 50 -19.62 6.62 4.26
C ARG A 50 -20.94 7.27 4.66
N THR A 51 -21.92 7.27 3.76
CA THR A 51 -23.27 7.80 4.03
C THR A 51 -24.00 6.94 5.07
N LEU A 52 -23.92 5.61 4.97
CA LEU A 52 -24.52 4.72 5.96
C LEU A 52 -23.88 4.85 7.36
N GLU A 53 -22.57 5.10 7.41
CA GLU A 53 -21.85 5.33 8.66
C GLU A 53 -22.28 6.65 9.34
N SER A 54 -22.48 7.73 8.57
CA SER A 54 -22.98 9.00 9.13
C SER A 54 -24.42 8.90 9.65
N PHE A 55 -25.29 8.12 9.00
CA PHE A 55 -26.65 7.85 9.51
C PHE A 55 -26.68 6.99 10.78
N ARG A 56 -25.73 6.06 10.94
CA ARG A 56 -25.61 5.25 12.16
C ARG A 56 -25.25 6.09 13.39
N VAL A 57 -24.50 7.18 13.22
CA VAL A 57 -24.15 8.10 14.31
C VAL A 57 -25.36 8.94 14.76
N LEU A 58 -26.31 9.21 13.86
CA LEU A 58 -27.53 9.99 14.17
C LEU A 58 -28.62 9.19 14.89
N HIS A 59 -28.47 7.87 15.01
CA HIS A 59 -29.40 6.96 15.68
C HIS A 59 -28.95 6.50 17.07
N ARG A 60 -28.05 7.25 17.72
CA ARG A 60 -27.61 7.02 19.09
C ARG A 60 -28.04 8.16 20.00
#